data_AF-A0A2I2ZF39-F1
#
_entry.id   AF-A0A2I2ZF39-F1
#
_cell.length_a   1.000
_cell.length_b   1.000
_cell.length_c   1.000
_cell.angle_alpha   90.00
_cell.angle_beta   90.00
_cell.angle_gamma   90.00
#
_symmetry.space_group_name_H-M   'P 1'
#
loop_
_entity.id
_entity.type
_entity.pdbx_description
1 polymer ?
#
loop_
_entity_poly.entity_id
_entity_poly.type
_entity_poly.pdbx_seq_one_letter_code
_entity_poly.pdbx_strand_id
1 'polypeptide(L)' 'MTKIYGECQINGVLPSHVSRVSKSVAHWVLQALEGLKMVEKDQDRGHKLTPQAANKKH' A
#
# COMPACT_ATOMS: atom_id res chain seq x y z
N MET A 1 0.60 -4.50 0.42
CA MET A 1 0.23 -3.27 1.15
C MET A 1 -0.51 -3.55 2.45
N THR A 2 -1.73 -4.11 2.46
CA THR A 2 -2.57 -4.14 3.68
C THR A 2 -2.05 -4.95 4.88
N LYS A 3 -1.13 -5.90 4.67
CA LYS A 3 -0.50 -6.69 5.75
C LYS A 3 0.72 -6.00 6.35
N ILE A 4 1.49 -5.27 5.55
CA ILE A 4 2.74 -4.63 5.97
C ILE A 4 2.46 -3.41 6.85
N TYR A 5 1.37 -2.70 6.55
CA TYR A 5 0.93 -1.53 7.31
C TYR A 5 -0.12 -1.86 8.38
N GLY A 6 -0.44 -3.14 8.57
CA GLY A 6 -1.44 -3.56 9.56
C GLY A 6 -0.97 -3.28 10.97
N GLU A 7 -1.87 -2.83 11.84
CA GLU A 7 -1.55 -2.45 13.21
C GLU A 7 -2.24 -3.36 14.23
N CYS A 8 -1.64 -3.47 15.41
CA CYS A 8 -2.24 -4.18 16.53
C CYS A 8 -3.47 -3.42 17.01
N GLN A 9 -4.65 -3.99 16.80
CA GLN A 9 -5.90 -3.38 17.22
C GLN A 9 -6.08 -3.60 18.72
N ILE A 10 -6.29 -2.50 19.45
CA ILE A 10 -6.56 -2.51 20.88
C ILE A 10 -8.07 -2.68 21.08
N ASN A 11 -8.47 -3.85 21.59
CA ASN A 11 -9.88 -4.22 21.79
C ASN A 11 -10.37 -3.98 23.24
N GLY A 12 -9.70 -3.09 23.97
CA GLY A 12 -9.96 -2.84 25.39
C GLY A 12 -9.57 -4.02 26.26
N VAL A 13 -10.57 -4.76 26.78
CA VAL A 13 -10.38 -5.89 27.71
C VAL A 13 -10.01 -7.19 26.98
N LEU A 14 -10.34 -7.30 25.70
CA LEU A 14 -10.04 -8.49 24.88
C LEU A 14 -8.58 -8.43 24.36
N PRO A 15 -7.88 -9.57 24.22
CA PRO A 15 -6.53 -9.60 23.65
C PRO A 15 -6.41 -8.86 22.32
N SER A 16 -5.29 -8.17 22.16
CA SER A 16 -4.97 -7.43 20.94
C SER A 16 -4.58 -8.39 19.81
N HIS A 17 -4.97 -8.07 18.58
CA HIS A 17 -4.55 -8.82 17.40
C HIS A 17 -4.19 -7.86 16.26
N VAL A 18 -3.32 -8.30 15.35
CA VAL A 18 -2.93 -7.50 14.19
C VAL A 18 -4.08 -7.47 13.20
N SER A 19 -4.65 -6.28 13.02
CA SER A 19 -5.65 -5.99 12.01
C SER A 19 -4.97 -5.57 10.70
N ARG A 20 -5.63 -5.82 9.58
CA ARG A 20 -5.14 -5.40 8.26
C ARG A 20 -5.62 -3.98 7.98
N VAL A 21 -4.79 -3.17 7.30
CA VAL A 21 -5.21 -1.86 6.82
C VAL A 21 -6.38 -1.97 5.85
N SER A 22 -7.23 -0.95 5.84
CA SER A 22 -8.33 -0.79 4.90
C SER A 22 -7.86 -1.00 3.46
N LYS A 23 -8.53 -1.94 2.77
CA LYS A 23 -8.26 -2.26 1.37
C LYS A 23 -8.56 -1.08 0.44
N SER A 24 -9.59 -0.30 0.75
CA SER A 24 -10.02 0.84 -0.07
C SER A 24 -9.00 1.97 -0.03
N VAL A 25 -8.48 2.29 1.16
CA VAL A 25 -7.42 3.30 1.33
C VAL A 25 -6.16 2.87 0.58
N ALA A 26 -5.75 1.62 0.72
CA ALA A 26 -4.60 1.08 -0.02
C ALA A 26 -4.80 1.15 -1.55
N HIS A 27 -6.03 0.99 -2.04
CA HIS A 27 -6.35 1.12 -3.46
C HIS A 27 -6.29 2.58 -3.93
N TRP A 28 -6.88 3.52 -3.20
CA TRP A 28 -6.83 4.94 -3.55
C TRP A 28 -5.40 5.50 -3.56
N VAL A 29 -4.56 5.09 -2.62
CA VAL A 29 -3.15 5.48 -2.61
C VAL A 29 -2.42 4.98 -3.85
N LEU A 30 -2.66 3.73 -4.27
CA LEU A 30 -2.07 3.19 -5.50
C LEU A 30 -2.58 3.90 -6.76
N GLN A 31 -3.87 4.23 -6.83
CA GLN A 31 -4.45 5.01 -7.95
C GLN A 31 -3.87 6.43 -8.02
N ALA A 32 -3.69 7.10 -6.88
CA ALA A 32 -3.07 8.42 -6.85
C ALA A 32 -1.61 8.38 -7.35
N LEU A 33 -0.85 7.35 -6.98
CA LEU A 33 0.53 7.16 -7.43
C LEU A 33 0.63 6.78 -8.92
N GLU A 34 -0.38 6.08 -9.45
CA GLU A 34 -0.52 5.81 -10.89
C GLU A 34 -0.80 7.12 -11.65
N GLY A 35 -1.68 7.97 -11.12
CA GLY A 35 -1.94 9.32 -11.66
C GLY A 35 -0.69 10.21 -11.66
N LEU A 36 0.20 10.03 -10.68
CA LEU A 36 1.49 10.73 -10.60
C LEU A 36 2.61 10.09 -11.44
N LYS A 37 2.33 8.98 -12.15
CA LYS A 37 3.29 8.19 -12.94
C LYS A 37 4.50 7.66 -12.13
N MET A 38 4.32 7.47 -10.84
CA MET A 38 5.35 6.87 -9.97
C MET A 38 5.24 5.34 -9.92
N VAL A 39 4.04 4.82 -10.14
CA VAL A 39 3.72 3.39 -10.17
C VAL A 39 2.96 3.08 -11.45
N GLU A 40 3.24 1.92 -12.03
CA GLU A 40 2.50 1.35 -13.15
C GLU A 40 1.88 0.02 -12.75
N LYS A 41 0.71 -0.29 -13.33
CA LYS A 41 0.13 -1.64 -13.25
C LYS A 41 1.00 -2.61 -14.04
N ASP A 42 1.35 -3.70 -13.38
CA ASP A 42 2.09 -4.79 -13.97
C ASP A 42 1.12 -5.86 -14.51
N GLN A 43 1.50 -6.52 -15.61
CA GLN A 43 0.68 -7.58 -16.20
C GLN A 43 0.50 -8.78 -15.25
N ASP A 44 1.42 -8.98 -14.30
CA ASP A 44 1.36 -10.02 -13.26
C ASP A 44 0.43 -9.66 -12.08
N ARG A 45 -0.61 -8.84 -12.32
CA ARG A 45 -1.58 -8.38 -11.31
C ARG A 45 -0.98 -7.56 -10.16
N GLY A 46 0.24 -7.06 -10.33
CA GLY A 46 0.96 -6.23 -9.36
C GLY A 46 0.96 -4.75 -9.73
N HIS A 47 1.61 -3.95 -8.88
CA HIS A 47 1.99 -2.58 -9.20
C HIS A 47 3.51 -2.51 -9.09
N LYS A 48 4.20 -2.03 -10.11
CA LYS A 48 5.65 -1.85 -10.14
C LYS A 48 5.99 -0.36 -10.19
N LEU A 49 7.16 -0.01 -9.67
CA LEU A 49 7.67 1.35 -9.77
C LEU A 49 8.10 1.65 -11.21
N THR A 50 7.87 2.87 -11.67
CA THR A 50 8.38 3.29 -12.97
C THR A 50 9.90 3.40 -12.93
N PRO A 51 10.62 3.15 -14.05
CA PRO A 51 12.07 3.33 -14.11
C PRO A 51 12.49 4.75 -13.72
N GLN A 52 11.65 5.76 -14.02
CA GLN A 52 11.90 7.15 -13.63
C GLN A 52 11.82 7.34 -12.11
N ALA A 53 10.85 6.73 -11.43
CA ALA A 53 10.72 6.80 -9.98
C ALA A 53 11.85 6.07 -9.25
N ALA A 54 12.30 4.91 -9.78
CA ALA A 54 13.37 4.13 -9.20
C ALA A 54 14.75 4.82 -9.25
N ASN A 55 14.97 5.69 -10.26
CA ASN A 55 16.23 6.39 -10.45
C ASN A 55 16.25 7.81 -9.86
N LYS A 56 15.14 8.28 -9.27
CA LYS A 56 15.07 9.57 -8.58
C LYS A 56 15.64 9.44 -7.17
N LYS A 57 16.96 9.32 -7.08
CA LYS A 57 17.68 9.50 -5.81
C LYS A 57 17.84 11.00 -5.56
N HIS A 58 17.46 11.45 -4.37
CA HIS A 58 17.85 12.77 -3.87
C HIS A 58 19.33 12.71 -3.47
#